data_AF-A0A7Y0A9E2-F1
#
_entry.id   AF-A0A7Y0A9E2-F1
#
_cell.length_a   1.000
_cell.length_b   1.000
_cell.length_c   1.000
_cell.angle_alpha   90.00
_cell.angle_beta   90.00
_cell.angle_gamma   90.00
#
_symmetry.space_group_name_H-M   'P 1'
#
loop_
_entity.id
_entity.type
_entity.pdbx_description
1 polymer ?
#
loop_
_entity_poly.entity_id
_entity_poly.type
_entity_poly.pdbx_seq_one_letter_code
_entity_poly.pdbx_strand_id
1 'polypeptide(L)'
;MKKIILLLSLKSFMFYSQVGIGTTNPDPSSVLDIQASSKGLLIPRINLSTNPVANPQKSLLVWNTDTSVYSEGFYYFNGSIWKRLESNTVWNTTGNTGTSEANDFLGNIDNKSLAIRTNNITRMRIGSEVAGNSFTNVSISLNPSTSYTGSIVSANNTLDVQSGTSAANVFGIENLLYLRNGSTVSSTFRALRNRLWNVQTANYPNVVGTLNEYRGEVTAISSFKGFTNTYDFRAGSNTTEMMGFSNEFTGQINGTITNYYGFYSGIHSSLSGYTNYYGFYQPNIGTASNRYAFFYDGDDTNTKDVVVTGTGRIGVGTNAPHSNIQAEGSLSMKYDATGTATGVYNITDNNYTVRIFNQVSSINLPNPNTCKGRIYILIGSNGIAAKTITVSGGAVIYDDVSNVTINTISSGQRYQIQSDGKDWIVIGN
;
A
#
# COMPACT_ATOMS: atom_id res chain seq x y z
N MET A 1 68.06 49.84 94.22
CA MET A 1 68.10 49.14 92.91
C MET A 1 66.72 48.57 92.63
N LYS A 2 66.09 48.96 91.53
CA LYS A 2 64.73 48.52 91.13
C LYS A 2 64.78 47.07 90.64
N LYS A 3 63.86 46.21 91.07
CA LYS A 3 63.58 44.92 90.44
C LYS A 3 62.12 44.88 90.03
N ILE A 4 61.88 45.15 88.75
CA ILE A 4 60.64 44.88 88.04
C ILE A 4 60.60 43.37 87.81
N ILE A 5 59.59 42.68 88.33
CA ILE A 5 59.28 41.30 87.93
C ILE A 5 58.04 41.40 87.05
N LEU A 6 58.27 41.15 85.76
CA LEU A 6 57.28 41.17 84.69
C LEU A 6 56.39 39.93 84.80
N LEU A 7 55.09 40.14 85.05
CA LEU A 7 54.07 39.10 85.09
C LEU A 7 53.78 38.61 83.66
N LEU A 8 54.27 37.42 83.29
CA LEU A 8 54.08 36.84 81.96
C LEU A 8 52.78 36.01 81.95
N SER A 9 51.69 36.56 81.37
CA SER A 9 50.44 35.82 81.17
C SER A 9 50.55 34.88 79.96
N LEU A 10 50.62 33.57 80.18
CA LEU A 10 50.49 32.58 79.10
C LEU A 10 49.02 32.48 78.66
N LYS A 11 48.68 33.02 77.48
CA LYS A 11 47.47 32.63 76.76
C LYS A 11 47.73 31.29 76.07
N SER A 12 46.95 30.27 76.41
CA SER A 12 46.90 29.01 75.68
C SER A 12 46.36 29.24 74.27
N PHE A 13 47.19 29.05 73.25
CA PHE A 13 46.73 28.92 71.87
C PHE A 13 46.39 27.45 71.63
N MET A 14 45.11 27.16 71.37
CA MET A 14 44.68 25.84 70.89
C MET A 14 45.11 25.71 69.43
N PHE A 15 46.22 25.01 69.18
CA PHE A 15 46.59 24.61 67.83
C PHE A 15 45.82 23.33 67.47
N TYR A 16 44.98 23.39 66.44
CA TYR A 16 44.45 22.18 65.80
C TYR A 16 45.55 21.63 64.90
N SER A 17 46.07 20.45 65.23
CA SER A 17 47.06 19.77 64.39
C SER A 17 46.34 18.86 63.40
N GLN A 18 46.16 19.31 62.16
CA GLN A 18 45.90 18.41 61.04
C GLN A 18 47.17 17.59 60.75
N VAL A 19 47.01 16.31 60.41
CA VAL A 19 48.17 15.43 60.16
C VAL A 19 48.53 15.52 58.69
N GLY A 20 49.63 16.21 58.37
CA GLY A 20 50.25 16.17 57.05
C GLY A 20 51.34 15.11 56.99
N ILE A 21 51.27 14.18 56.05
CA ILE A 21 52.35 13.22 55.76
C ILE A 21 52.87 13.52 54.35
N GLY A 22 54.10 14.02 54.26
CA GLY A 22 54.71 14.38 52.97
C GLY A 22 54.27 15.73 52.40
N THR A 23 53.46 16.52 53.14
CA THR A 23 53.10 17.91 52.83
C THR A 23 53.25 18.79 54.08
N THR A 24 53.76 20.00 53.90
CA THR A 24 53.81 21.04 54.95
C THR A 24 52.59 21.96 54.93
N ASN A 25 51.74 21.84 53.91
CA ASN A 25 50.51 22.60 53.76
C ASN A 25 49.31 21.66 53.51
N PRO A 26 48.96 20.80 54.49
CA PRO A 26 47.80 19.92 54.42
C PRO A 26 46.52 20.69 54.10
N ASP A 27 45.65 20.13 53.26
CA ASP A 27 44.39 20.77 52.86
C ASP A 27 43.52 21.11 54.10
N PRO A 28 43.02 22.36 54.26
CA PRO A 28 42.22 22.75 55.42
C PRO A 28 40.95 21.94 55.65
N SER A 29 40.45 21.24 54.62
CA SER A 29 39.28 20.36 54.72
C SER A 29 39.60 18.94 55.18
N SER A 30 40.87 18.63 55.47
CA SER A 30 41.34 17.29 55.83
C SER A 30 41.85 17.19 57.27
N VAL A 31 41.55 16.07 57.93
CA VAL A 31 42.16 15.70 59.22
C VAL A 31 43.51 15.00 59.00
N LEU A 32 43.66 14.29 57.87
CA LEU A 32 44.86 13.61 57.43
C LEU A 32 45.03 13.87 55.92
N ASP A 33 46.14 14.51 55.54
CA ASP A 33 46.55 14.74 54.15
C ASP A 33 47.86 14.01 53.89
N ILE A 34 47.90 13.19 52.83
CA ILE A 34 49.07 12.39 52.48
C ILE A 34 49.48 12.72 51.05
N GLN A 35 50.65 13.33 50.88
CA GLN A 35 51.22 13.67 49.58
C GLN A 35 52.49 12.85 49.31
N ALA A 36 52.48 12.08 48.23
CA ALA A 36 53.65 11.38 47.73
C ALA A 36 53.57 11.23 46.20
N SER A 37 54.73 11.24 45.52
CA SER A 37 54.79 11.13 44.05
C SER A 37 54.82 9.69 43.54
N SER A 38 55.24 8.73 44.37
CA SER A 38 55.43 7.32 43.98
C SER A 38 55.04 6.31 45.07
N LYS A 39 54.36 6.76 46.14
CA LYS A 39 53.90 5.92 47.24
C LYS A 39 52.39 6.10 47.44
N GLY A 40 51.72 5.04 47.90
CA GLY A 40 50.30 5.06 48.24
C GLY A 40 50.04 4.77 49.72
N LEU A 41 48.76 4.81 50.11
CA LEU A 41 48.31 4.43 51.44
C LEU A 41 47.86 2.96 51.43
N LEU A 42 48.52 2.12 52.23
CA LEU A 42 48.02 0.77 52.51
C LEU A 42 46.98 0.82 53.63
N ILE A 43 45.73 0.63 53.24
CA ILE A 43 44.58 0.50 54.15
C ILE A 43 44.62 -0.90 54.82
N PRO A 44 44.07 -1.08 56.05
CA PRO A 44 44.02 -2.38 56.72
C PRO A 44 43.47 -3.49 55.83
N ARG A 45 44.23 -4.58 55.74
CA ARG A 45 43.90 -5.81 54.99
C ARG A 45 43.29 -6.82 55.95
N ILE A 46 41.99 -7.08 55.81
CA ILE A 46 41.24 -7.96 56.72
C ILE A 46 40.44 -9.00 55.95
N ASN A 47 40.27 -10.19 56.53
CA ASN A 47 39.34 -11.17 56.00
C ASN A 47 37.94 -10.87 56.56
N LEU A 48 37.00 -10.40 55.74
CA LEU A 48 35.67 -10.02 56.23
C LEU A 48 34.79 -11.21 56.63
N SER A 49 35.11 -12.42 56.18
CA SER A 49 34.31 -13.63 56.43
C SER A 49 34.44 -14.15 57.86
N THR A 50 35.51 -13.76 58.55
CA THR A 50 35.67 -14.01 59.99
C THR A 50 35.13 -12.87 60.86
N ASN A 51 34.52 -11.84 60.22
CA ASN A 51 34.03 -10.60 60.82
C ASN A 51 34.94 -10.02 61.93
N PRO A 52 36.22 -9.72 61.63
CA PRO A 52 37.23 -9.41 62.64
C PRO A 52 37.10 -8.01 63.26
N VAL A 53 36.24 -7.14 62.71
CA VAL A 53 36.05 -5.77 63.21
C VAL A 53 34.80 -5.73 64.09
N ALA A 54 35.00 -5.65 65.41
CA ALA A 54 33.90 -5.44 66.35
C ALA A 54 33.37 -4.00 66.24
N ASN A 55 32.04 -3.84 66.15
CA ASN A 55 31.36 -2.53 66.08
C ASN A 55 31.94 -1.56 65.02
N PRO A 56 32.02 -1.96 63.74
CA PRO A 56 32.60 -1.11 62.70
C PRO A 56 31.83 0.20 62.56
N GLN A 57 32.56 1.31 62.43
CA GLN A 57 31.96 2.62 62.24
C GLN A 57 31.58 2.83 60.77
N LYS A 58 30.52 3.62 60.53
CA LYS A 58 30.12 4.00 59.17
C LYS A 58 31.29 4.71 58.48
N SER A 59 31.50 4.37 57.21
CA SER A 59 32.61 4.84 56.37
C SER A 59 33.99 4.28 56.73
N LEU A 60 34.09 3.27 57.61
CA LEU A 60 35.34 2.56 57.83
C LEU A 60 35.76 1.82 56.54
N LEU A 61 36.94 2.15 56.01
CA LEU A 61 37.48 1.59 54.76
C LEU A 61 38.50 0.48 55.07
N VAL A 62 38.39 -0.62 54.35
CA VAL A 62 39.28 -1.79 54.46
C VAL A 62 39.57 -2.40 53.09
N TRP A 63 40.67 -3.13 52.98
CA TRP A 63 40.88 -4.09 51.89
C TRP A 63 40.47 -5.48 52.38
N ASN A 64 39.41 -6.05 51.79
CA ASN A 64 39.01 -7.41 52.05
C ASN A 64 39.96 -8.39 51.36
N THR A 65 40.51 -9.34 52.10
CA THR A 65 41.38 -10.42 51.59
C THR A 65 40.65 -11.74 51.40
N ASP A 66 39.36 -11.83 51.75
CA ASP A 66 38.57 -13.02 51.44
C ASP A 66 38.30 -13.10 49.93
N THR A 67 38.26 -14.33 49.41
CA THR A 67 37.90 -14.66 48.03
C THR A 67 36.70 -15.62 47.94
N SER A 68 36.17 -16.06 49.09
CA SER A 68 35.15 -17.11 49.17
C SER A 68 33.71 -16.58 49.31
N VAL A 69 33.43 -15.79 50.34
CA VAL A 69 32.11 -15.18 50.61
C VAL A 69 32.05 -13.77 50.03
N TYR A 70 33.15 -13.02 50.19
CA TYR A 70 33.35 -11.72 49.58
C TYR A 70 34.42 -11.83 48.50
N SER A 71 34.25 -11.13 47.39
CA SER A 71 35.35 -10.96 46.43
C SER A 71 36.43 -10.05 47.02
N GLU A 72 37.69 -10.30 46.68
CA GLU A 72 38.82 -9.46 47.11
C GLU A 72 38.62 -8.01 46.62
N GLY A 73 39.02 -7.03 47.44
CA GLY A 73 39.04 -5.63 47.05
C GLY A 73 38.68 -4.64 48.16
N PHE A 74 38.43 -3.38 47.80
CA PHE A 74 38.05 -2.34 48.76
C PHE A 74 36.60 -2.46 49.21
N TYR A 75 36.38 -2.36 50.53
CA TYR A 75 35.06 -2.33 51.15
C TYR A 75 34.98 -1.20 52.16
N TYR A 76 33.80 -0.60 52.27
CA TYR A 76 33.47 0.31 53.36
C TYR A 76 32.27 -0.19 54.15
N PHE A 77 32.23 0.07 55.46
CA PHE A 77 31.06 -0.25 56.26
C PHE A 77 30.00 0.84 56.08
N ASN A 78 28.80 0.49 55.61
CA ASN A 78 27.75 1.48 55.34
C ASN A 78 26.91 1.85 56.59
N GLY A 79 27.19 1.23 57.74
CA GLY A 79 26.41 1.32 58.97
C GLY A 79 25.62 0.05 59.31
N SER A 80 25.52 -0.90 58.37
CA SER A 80 24.84 -2.18 58.58
C SER A 80 25.61 -3.36 57.99
N ILE A 81 26.17 -3.21 56.79
CA ILE A 81 26.93 -4.25 56.09
C ILE A 81 28.19 -3.66 55.44
N TRP A 82 29.14 -4.53 55.15
CA TRP A 82 30.29 -4.19 54.29
C TRP A 82 29.84 -4.09 52.83
N LYS A 83 30.02 -2.91 52.23
CA LYS A 83 29.72 -2.63 50.82
C LYS A 83 31.04 -2.53 50.05
N ARG A 84 31.15 -3.28 48.95
CA ARG A 84 32.27 -3.17 48.03
C ARG A 84 32.27 -1.77 47.41
N LEU A 85 33.44 -1.16 47.30
CA LEU A 85 33.61 0.20 46.79
C LEU A 85 33.46 0.28 45.25
N GLU A 86 33.66 -0.85 44.56
CA GLU A 86 33.56 -0.92 43.10
C GLU A 86 32.10 -1.17 42.64
N SER A 87 31.65 -0.42 41.63
CA SER A 87 30.35 -0.61 40.97
C SER A 87 30.55 -1.10 39.54
N ASN A 88 30.59 -2.43 39.36
CA ASN A 88 30.71 -3.05 38.04
C ASN A 88 29.35 -3.30 37.35
N THR A 89 28.27 -2.71 37.87
CA THR A 89 26.89 -3.02 37.46
C THR A 89 26.24 -1.87 36.70
N VAL A 90 27.00 -1.17 35.84
CA VAL A 90 26.50 -0.05 35.03
C VAL A 90 26.78 -0.27 33.54
N TRP A 91 25.87 0.20 32.70
CA TRP A 91 26.08 0.24 31.25
C TRP A 91 26.96 1.43 30.88
N ASN A 92 28.08 1.18 30.21
CA ASN A 92 29.07 2.20 29.91
C ASN A 92 28.72 2.93 28.60
N THR A 93 28.97 4.24 28.55
CA THR A 93 28.80 5.05 27.34
C THR A 93 29.73 4.63 26.20
N THR A 94 30.82 3.94 26.51
CA THR A 94 31.76 3.37 25.53
C THR A 94 31.51 1.88 25.24
N GLY A 95 30.47 1.29 25.83
CA GLY A 95 30.14 -0.13 25.69
C GLY A 95 30.78 -1.05 26.74
N ASN A 96 30.26 -2.28 26.82
CA ASN A 96 30.66 -3.33 27.76
C ASN A 96 31.19 -4.55 26.97
N THR A 97 32.22 -5.24 27.48
CA THR A 97 32.76 -6.48 26.90
C THR A 97 32.37 -7.70 27.74
N GLY A 98 32.16 -8.87 27.11
CA GLY A 98 31.94 -10.13 27.82
C GLY A 98 30.51 -10.34 28.37
N THR A 99 29.51 -9.70 27.77
CA THR A 99 28.10 -9.78 28.19
C THR A 99 27.45 -11.14 27.88
N SER A 100 26.53 -11.59 28.72
CA SER A 100 25.69 -12.77 28.54
C SER A 100 24.23 -12.38 28.29
N GLU A 101 23.61 -12.94 27.25
CA GLU A 101 22.21 -12.68 26.89
C GLU A 101 21.20 -13.04 28.01
N ALA A 102 21.57 -13.95 28.92
CA ALA A 102 20.68 -14.40 29.99
C ALA A 102 20.62 -13.45 31.19
N ASN A 103 21.69 -12.68 31.43
CA ASN A 103 21.89 -11.93 32.67
C ASN A 103 22.17 -10.43 32.47
N ASP A 104 22.73 -10.05 31.31
CA ASP A 104 23.14 -8.68 31.04
C ASP A 104 22.22 -8.02 30.03
N PHE A 105 21.49 -6.99 30.46
CA PHE A 105 20.60 -6.23 29.58
C PHE A 105 20.49 -4.76 30.01
N LEU A 106 20.23 -3.89 29.03
CA LEU A 106 19.84 -2.51 29.27
C LEU A 106 18.31 -2.45 29.39
N GLY A 107 17.80 -2.37 30.62
CA GLY A 107 16.36 -2.38 30.86
C GLY A 107 15.99 -2.40 32.33
N ASN A 108 14.75 -2.79 32.60
CA ASN A 108 14.23 -3.05 33.93
C ASN A 108 13.75 -4.51 34.02
N ILE A 109 13.67 -5.04 35.24
CA ILE A 109 13.19 -6.41 35.52
C ILE A 109 11.70 -6.47 35.84
N ASP A 110 11.03 -5.32 35.91
CA ASP A 110 9.62 -5.21 36.23
C ASP A 110 8.78 -4.99 34.97
N ASN A 111 7.45 -5.04 35.11
CA ASN A 111 6.52 -4.86 33.99
C ASN A 111 6.31 -3.36 33.69
N LYS A 112 7.42 -2.66 33.41
CA LYS A 112 7.44 -1.22 33.12
C LYS A 112 8.23 -0.93 31.85
N SER A 113 7.85 0.13 31.14
CA SER A 113 8.58 0.54 29.94
C SER A 113 9.90 1.25 30.24
N LEU A 114 10.96 0.90 29.53
CA LEU A 114 12.21 1.66 29.44
C LEU A 114 12.02 2.88 28.51
N ALA A 115 12.34 4.09 28.97
CA ALA A 115 12.24 5.32 28.17
C ALA A 115 13.62 5.90 27.83
N ILE A 116 13.88 6.15 26.55
CA ILE A 116 15.07 6.87 26.06
C ILE A 116 14.67 8.33 25.80
N ARG A 117 15.40 9.27 26.40
CA ARG A 117 15.05 10.70 26.43
C ARG A 117 16.21 11.58 25.97
N THR A 118 15.90 12.71 25.35
CA THR A 118 16.84 13.82 25.13
C THR A 118 16.16 15.13 25.52
N ASN A 119 16.87 16.03 26.20
CA ASN A 119 16.28 17.26 26.77
C ASN A 119 15.02 16.99 27.62
N ASN A 120 15.05 15.93 28.43
CA ASN A 120 13.89 15.47 29.22
C ASN A 120 12.63 15.11 28.41
N ILE A 121 12.72 15.01 27.08
CA ILE A 121 11.62 14.60 26.20
C ILE A 121 11.84 13.14 25.81
N THR A 122 10.83 12.31 26.00
CA THR A 122 10.83 10.91 25.55
C THR A 122 10.93 10.84 24.04
N ARG A 123 11.99 10.19 23.53
CA ARG A 123 12.22 9.94 22.10
C ARG A 123 11.85 8.52 21.70
N MET A 124 12.03 7.56 22.62
CA MET A 124 11.66 6.15 22.42
C MET A 124 11.17 5.56 23.73
N ARG A 125 10.23 4.61 23.66
CA ARG A 125 9.85 3.72 24.76
C ARG A 125 9.96 2.27 24.31
N ILE A 126 10.54 1.41 25.15
CA ILE A 126 10.61 -0.04 24.99
C ILE A 126 9.77 -0.60 26.13
N GLY A 127 8.57 -1.09 25.82
CA GLY A 127 7.50 -1.31 26.80
C GLY A 127 7.10 -2.75 27.02
N SER A 128 6.31 -2.96 28.08
CA SER A 128 5.56 -4.17 28.34
C SER A 128 4.08 -3.94 28.03
N GLU A 129 3.53 -4.68 27.07
CA GLU A 129 2.24 -5.42 27.15
C GLU A 129 1.58 -5.68 25.78
N VAL A 130 1.08 -6.92 25.67
CA VAL A 130 -0.02 -7.46 24.84
C VAL A 130 0.05 -7.24 23.32
N ALA A 131 0.18 -8.37 22.61
CA ALA A 131 -0.20 -8.64 21.22
C ALA A 131 -0.53 -7.41 20.34
N GLY A 132 0.44 -7.03 19.48
CA GLY A 132 0.17 -6.27 18.26
C GLY A 132 0.71 -4.84 18.26
N ASN A 133 2.01 -4.72 17.94
CA ASN A 133 2.68 -3.56 17.33
C ASN A 133 2.52 -2.17 17.98
N SER A 134 3.64 -1.49 18.22
CA SER A 134 4.04 -0.34 17.38
C SER A 134 5.29 0.36 17.92
N PHE A 135 6.41 0.13 17.24
CA PHE A 135 7.51 1.09 17.22
C PHE A 135 7.09 2.30 16.38
N THR A 136 6.58 3.36 16.99
CA THR A 136 6.47 4.66 16.30
C THR A 136 7.81 5.39 16.43
N ASN A 137 8.36 5.87 15.31
CA ASN A 137 9.64 6.62 15.22
C ASN A 137 10.93 5.84 15.53
N VAL A 138 10.96 4.54 15.27
CA VAL A 138 12.21 3.75 15.33
C VAL A 138 12.58 3.30 13.92
N SER A 139 13.74 3.71 13.43
CA SER A 139 14.36 3.10 12.25
C SER A 139 14.76 1.67 12.62
N ILE A 140 13.94 0.69 12.23
CA ILE A 140 14.29 -0.73 12.39
C ILE A 140 15.17 -1.10 11.18
N SER A 141 16.49 -0.98 11.35
CA SER A 141 17.45 -1.51 10.38
C SER A 141 17.67 -2.99 10.70
N LEU A 142 17.03 -3.89 9.96
CA LEU A 142 17.35 -5.32 10.03
C LEU A 142 18.60 -5.56 9.19
N ASN A 143 19.67 -6.00 9.83
CA ASN A 143 20.90 -6.43 9.15
C ASN A 143 21.16 -7.90 9.49
N PRO A 144 20.27 -8.82 9.08
CA PRO A 144 20.34 -10.19 9.56
C PRO A 144 21.48 -10.92 8.85
N SER A 145 22.27 -11.69 9.61
CA SER A 145 23.30 -12.59 9.07
C SER A 145 22.72 -13.91 8.53
N THR A 146 21.39 -14.10 8.64
CA THR A 146 20.63 -15.27 8.16
C THR A 146 19.25 -14.86 7.63
N SER A 147 18.60 -15.71 6.86
CA SER A 147 17.29 -15.42 6.26
C SER A 147 16.20 -15.17 7.32
N TYR A 148 15.60 -13.97 7.30
CA TYR A 148 14.43 -13.64 8.12
C TYR A 148 13.14 -14.12 7.44
N THR A 149 12.26 -14.84 8.13
CA THR A 149 11.03 -15.43 7.55
C THR A 149 9.73 -14.86 8.14
N GLY A 150 9.77 -13.65 8.72
CA GLY A 150 8.60 -13.01 9.36
C GLY A 150 7.86 -11.97 8.50
N SER A 151 6.73 -11.49 9.02
CA SER A 151 5.98 -10.35 8.45
C SER A 151 6.49 -9.03 9.05
N ILE A 152 6.65 -8.01 8.21
CA ILE A 152 7.08 -6.66 8.61
C ILE A 152 5.85 -5.75 8.67
N VAL A 153 5.58 -5.16 9.84
CA VAL A 153 4.46 -4.22 10.08
C VAL A 153 4.99 -2.93 10.71
N SER A 154 4.96 -1.81 9.98
CA SER A 154 5.37 -0.49 10.49
C SER A 154 4.70 0.63 9.68
N ALA A 155 4.53 1.82 10.28
CA ALA A 155 3.88 2.95 9.63
C ALA A 155 4.64 3.41 8.37
N ASN A 156 5.97 3.52 8.45
CA ASN A 156 6.84 3.80 7.31
C ASN A 156 7.90 2.71 7.25
N ASN A 157 7.88 1.91 6.19
CA ASN A 157 8.90 0.89 5.95
C ASN A 157 9.91 1.44 4.93
N THR A 158 11.18 1.54 5.31
CA THR A 158 12.28 1.55 4.33
C THR A 158 13.02 0.23 4.50
N LEU A 159 12.81 -0.71 3.59
CA LEU A 159 13.38 -2.04 3.65
C LEU A 159 14.41 -2.19 2.53
N ASP A 160 15.68 -2.40 2.88
CA ASP A 160 16.75 -2.81 1.97
C ASP A 160 17.03 -4.30 2.19
N VAL A 161 16.51 -5.14 1.29
CA VAL A 161 16.69 -6.60 1.36
C VAL A 161 18.01 -6.96 0.68
N GLN A 162 18.99 -7.38 1.48
CA GLN A 162 20.28 -7.86 0.98
C GLN A 162 20.13 -9.13 0.13
N SER A 163 21.10 -9.37 -0.76
CA SER A 163 21.08 -10.46 -1.75
C SER A 163 20.79 -11.81 -1.12
N GLY A 164 19.84 -12.56 -1.67
CA GLY A 164 19.47 -13.91 -1.20
C GLY A 164 18.53 -13.94 0.02
N THR A 165 18.15 -12.77 0.57
CA THR A 165 17.23 -12.68 1.71
C THR A 165 15.77 -12.70 1.23
N SER A 166 14.89 -13.33 1.99
CA SER A 166 13.44 -13.40 1.69
C SER A 166 12.63 -12.62 2.74
N ALA A 167 11.46 -12.08 2.38
CA ALA A 167 10.48 -11.56 3.33
C ALA A 167 9.08 -12.09 3.02
N ALA A 168 8.28 -12.45 4.04
CA ALA A 168 6.96 -13.05 3.80
C ALA A 168 5.91 -12.00 3.41
N ASN A 169 5.71 -10.98 4.25
CA ASN A 169 4.77 -9.88 4.01
C ASN A 169 5.37 -8.53 4.43
N VAL A 170 4.94 -7.44 3.78
CA VAL A 170 5.26 -6.07 4.21
C VAL A 170 3.98 -5.23 4.23
N PHE A 171 3.66 -4.66 5.39
CA PHE A 171 2.47 -3.84 5.63
C PHE A 171 2.83 -2.47 6.22
N GLY A 172 2.21 -1.39 5.73
CA GLY A 172 2.44 -0.03 6.25
C GLY A 172 1.53 1.07 5.69
N ILE A 173 1.82 2.33 6.03
CA ILE A 173 1.19 3.52 5.40
C ILE A 173 1.99 3.91 4.16
N GLU A 174 3.31 4.03 4.30
CA GLU A 174 4.24 4.13 3.19
C GLU A 174 5.27 3.01 3.25
N ASN A 175 5.37 2.21 2.20
CA ASN A 175 6.45 1.26 2.03
C ASN A 175 7.38 1.72 0.92
N LEU A 176 8.67 1.80 1.21
CA LEU A 176 9.76 1.93 0.27
C LEU A 176 10.64 0.68 0.38
N LEU A 177 10.84 -0.01 -0.73
CA LEU A 177 11.53 -1.28 -0.78
C LEU A 177 12.59 -1.27 -1.87
N TYR A 178 13.82 -1.61 -1.47
CA TYR A 178 14.94 -1.94 -2.35
C TYR A 178 15.23 -3.43 -2.22
N LEU A 179 15.20 -4.19 -3.32
CA LEU A 179 15.67 -5.59 -3.31
C LEU A 179 16.93 -5.72 -4.16
N ARG A 180 17.97 -6.29 -3.58
CA ARG A 180 19.18 -6.64 -4.34
C ARG A 180 19.00 -7.98 -5.05
N ASN A 181 19.95 -8.32 -5.93
CA ASN A 181 19.90 -9.53 -6.73
C ASN A 181 19.69 -10.80 -5.87
N GLY A 182 18.73 -11.65 -6.27
CA GLY A 182 18.43 -12.92 -5.62
C GLY A 182 17.57 -12.83 -4.35
N SER A 183 17.12 -11.65 -3.93
CA SER A 183 16.20 -11.48 -2.80
C SER A 183 14.74 -11.81 -3.20
N THR A 184 13.84 -12.15 -2.28
CA THR A 184 12.42 -12.38 -2.65
C THR A 184 11.44 -11.80 -1.64
N VAL A 185 10.23 -11.46 -2.09
CA VAL A 185 9.06 -11.28 -1.21
C VAL A 185 8.00 -12.30 -1.61
N SER A 186 7.60 -13.19 -0.71
CA SER A 186 6.90 -14.42 -1.08
C SER A 186 5.37 -14.37 -0.96
N SER A 187 4.76 -13.31 -0.41
CA SER A 187 3.29 -13.24 -0.25
C SER A 187 2.63 -11.93 -0.64
N THR A 188 2.57 -10.91 0.22
CA THR A 188 1.83 -9.67 -0.11
C THR A 188 2.52 -8.40 0.38
N PHE A 189 2.50 -7.37 -0.45
CA PHE A 189 2.93 -6.01 -0.16
C PHE A 189 1.71 -5.10 -0.07
N ARG A 190 1.39 -4.53 1.10
CA ARG A 190 0.23 -3.61 1.24
C ARG A 190 0.58 -2.31 1.95
N ALA A 191 0.13 -1.19 1.37
CA ALA A 191 0.15 0.12 2.03
C ALA A 191 -0.77 1.12 1.33
N LEU A 192 -0.96 2.30 1.92
CA LEU A 192 -1.56 3.43 1.21
C LEU A 192 -0.65 3.85 0.05
N ARG A 193 0.66 3.93 0.27
CA ARG A 193 1.68 4.16 -0.75
C ARG A 193 2.73 3.05 -0.76
N ASN A 194 2.97 2.44 -1.91
CA ASN A 194 4.03 1.46 -2.12
C ASN A 194 5.04 2.00 -3.14
N ARG A 195 6.35 1.93 -2.86
CA ARG A 195 7.44 2.26 -3.77
C ARG A 195 8.42 1.09 -3.82
N LEU A 196 8.51 0.43 -4.97
CA LEU A 196 9.40 -0.71 -5.19
C LEU A 196 10.48 -0.29 -6.19
N TRP A 197 11.72 -0.14 -5.73
CA TRP A 197 12.83 0.40 -6.53
C TRP A 197 13.99 -0.59 -6.68
N ASN A 198 14.60 -0.59 -7.86
CA ASN A 198 15.83 -1.31 -8.21
C ASN A 198 15.76 -2.82 -7.97
N VAL A 199 14.68 -3.44 -8.41
CA VAL A 199 14.29 -4.80 -8.09
C VAL A 199 14.79 -5.78 -9.16
N GLN A 200 15.59 -6.80 -8.78
CA GLN A 200 16.29 -7.72 -9.71
C GLN A 200 16.10 -9.20 -9.30
N THR A 201 14.87 -9.72 -9.31
CA THR A 201 14.56 -11.03 -8.73
C THR A 201 13.41 -11.76 -9.42
N ALA A 202 13.26 -13.07 -9.20
CA ALA A 202 12.20 -13.90 -9.78
C ALA A 202 11.03 -14.07 -8.77
N ASN A 203 9.80 -13.88 -9.25
CA ASN A 203 8.51 -14.01 -8.53
C ASN A 203 8.19 -12.90 -7.50
N TYR A 204 7.40 -11.90 -7.94
CA TYR A 204 6.89 -10.86 -7.05
C TYR A 204 5.54 -11.20 -6.41
N PRO A 205 5.31 -10.71 -5.18
CA PRO A 205 4.06 -10.86 -4.45
C PRO A 205 2.94 -9.98 -5.03
N ASN A 206 1.71 -10.22 -4.57
CA ASN A 206 0.59 -9.32 -4.85
C ASN A 206 0.86 -7.93 -4.22
N VAL A 207 0.90 -6.87 -5.03
CA VAL A 207 1.04 -5.48 -4.55
C VAL A 207 -0.34 -4.84 -4.50
N VAL A 208 -0.75 -4.39 -3.32
CA VAL A 208 -2.06 -3.74 -3.12
C VAL A 208 -1.88 -2.42 -2.41
N GLY A 209 -2.38 -1.33 -2.99
CA GLY A 209 -2.33 -0.02 -2.34
C GLY A 209 -3.17 1.04 -3.03
N THR A 210 -3.18 2.26 -2.48
CA THR A 210 -3.87 3.38 -3.14
C THR A 210 -2.97 3.99 -4.21
N LEU A 211 -1.72 4.27 -3.86
CA LEU A 211 -0.67 4.71 -4.78
C LEU A 211 0.43 3.66 -4.81
N ASN A 212 0.74 3.14 -5.98
CA ASN A 212 1.84 2.21 -6.12
C ASN A 212 2.81 2.71 -7.19
N GLU A 213 4.09 2.71 -6.89
CA GLU A 213 5.16 3.09 -7.79
C GLU A 213 6.16 1.95 -7.89
N TYR A 214 6.49 1.60 -9.13
CA TYR A 214 7.47 0.59 -9.43
C TYR A 214 8.55 1.16 -10.37
N ARG A 215 9.83 0.98 -10.01
CA ARG A 215 10.98 1.34 -10.85
C ARG A 215 12.06 0.26 -10.78
N GLY A 216 12.26 -0.55 -11.81
CA GLY A 216 13.31 -1.57 -11.76
C GLY A 216 13.36 -2.55 -12.93
N GLU A 217 14.24 -3.54 -12.82
CA GLU A 217 14.53 -4.58 -13.81
C GLU A 217 13.96 -5.94 -13.36
N VAL A 218 12.63 -6.09 -13.39
CA VAL A 218 11.96 -7.31 -12.91
C VAL A 218 11.63 -8.25 -14.05
N THR A 219 11.72 -9.55 -13.80
CA THR A 219 11.35 -10.60 -14.77
C THR A 219 9.88 -11.03 -14.68
N ALA A 220 9.18 -10.90 -13.52
CA ALA A 220 7.72 -11.08 -13.47
C ALA A 220 6.95 -10.50 -12.24
N ILE A 221 5.81 -9.82 -12.45
CA ILE A 221 4.85 -9.41 -11.39
C ILE A 221 3.53 -10.19 -11.53
N SER A 222 3.05 -10.81 -10.45
CA SER A 222 1.82 -11.61 -10.44
C SER A 222 0.55 -10.76 -10.54
N SER A 223 0.33 -9.85 -9.57
CA SER A 223 -0.72 -8.84 -9.66
C SER A 223 -0.32 -7.52 -9.00
N PHE A 224 -0.68 -6.41 -9.66
CA PHE A 224 -0.44 -5.06 -9.17
C PHE A 224 -1.77 -4.28 -9.16
N LYS A 225 -2.24 -3.95 -7.97
CA LYS A 225 -3.60 -3.42 -7.75
C LYS A 225 -3.55 -2.11 -6.98
N GLY A 226 -4.07 -1.04 -7.58
CA GLY A 226 -4.22 0.21 -6.85
C GLY A 226 -5.07 1.26 -7.52
N PHE A 227 -5.38 2.35 -6.82
CA PHE A 227 -6.15 3.46 -7.39
C PHE A 227 -5.32 4.20 -8.45
N THR A 228 -4.08 4.53 -8.12
CA THR A 228 -3.08 5.08 -9.03
C THR A 228 -1.84 4.21 -9.03
N ASN A 229 -1.36 3.84 -10.20
CA ASN A 229 -0.15 3.05 -10.37
C ASN A 229 0.81 3.73 -11.35
N THR A 230 2.08 3.84 -10.99
CA THR A 230 3.15 4.38 -11.84
C THR A 230 4.23 3.32 -12.07
N TYR A 231 4.62 3.11 -13.33
CA TYR A 231 5.55 2.05 -13.72
C TYR A 231 6.73 2.53 -14.57
N ASP A 232 7.93 2.04 -14.24
CA ASP A 232 9.16 2.18 -15.02
C ASP A 232 9.86 0.80 -15.13
N PHE A 233 9.68 0.13 -16.27
CA PHE A 233 10.08 -1.27 -16.54
C PHE A 233 11.35 -1.36 -17.40
N ARG A 234 12.52 -1.16 -16.79
CA ARG A 234 13.77 -0.92 -17.53
C ARG A 234 14.33 -2.15 -18.30
N ALA A 235 13.88 -3.37 -18.01
CA ALA A 235 14.26 -4.59 -18.75
C ALA A 235 13.24 -5.75 -18.61
N GLY A 236 13.09 -6.56 -19.66
CA GLY A 236 12.46 -7.91 -19.72
C GLY A 236 11.26 -8.31 -18.85
N SER A 237 10.29 -7.43 -18.51
CA SER A 237 9.28 -7.73 -17.48
C SER A 237 7.99 -8.39 -17.98
N ASN A 238 7.56 -9.52 -17.40
CA ASN A 238 6.25 -10.14 -17.68
C ASN A 238 5.24 -9.92 -16.54
N THR A 239 4.12 -9.23 -16.77
CA THR A 239 3.07 -9.03 -15.75
C THR A 239 1.77 -9.72 -16.14
N THR A 240 1.19 -10.55 -15.27
CA THR A 240 -0.04 -11.30 -15.58
C THR A 240 -1.28 -10.43 -15.50
N GLU A 241 -1.46 -9.69 -14.40
CA GLU A 241 -2.60 -8.80 -14.18
C GLU A 241 -2.20 -7.43 -13.64
N MET A 242 -2.67 -6.37 -14.29
CA MET A 242 -2.56 -5.00 -13.79
C MET A 242 -3.95 -4.39 -13.65
N MET A 243 -4.25 -3.85 -12.47
CA MET A 243 -5.57 -3.26 -12.19
C MET A 243 -5.41 -1.89 -11.53
N GLY A 244 -6.08 -0.87 -12.07
CA GLY A 244 -6.23 0.38 -11.35
C GLY A 244 -7.13 1.41 -11.98
N PHE A 245 -7.53 2.43 -11.22
CA PHE A 245 -8.33 3.53 -11.77
C PHE A 245 -7.50 4.33 -12.79
N SER A 246 -6.25 4.66 -12.43
CA SER A 246 -5.26 5.27 -13.34
C SER A 246 -3.95 4.50 -13.30
N ASN A 247 -3.49 4.06 -14.47
CA ASN A 247 -2.20 3.43 -14.64
C ASN A 247 -1.36 4.28 -15.60
N GLU A 248 -0.15 4.67 -15.16
CA GLU A 248 0.76 5.53 -15.90
C GLU A 248 2.13 4.88 -16.02
N PHE A 249 2.72 4.95 -17.21
CA PHE A 249 4.06 4.42 -17.46
C PHE A 249 5.03 5.57 -17.75
N THR A 250 6.15 5.63 -17.04
CA THR A 250 7.09 6.77 -17.06
C THR A 250 8.47 6.41 -17.64
N GLY A 251 8.67 5.19 -18.15
CA GLY A 251 9.97 4.71 -18.65
C GLY A 251 9.88 3.82 -19.90
N GLN A 252 11.04 3.42 -20.45
CA GLN A 252 11.11 2.41 -21.51
C GLN A 252 10.59 1.09 -20.95
N ILE A 253 9.74 0.38 -21.70
CA ILE A 253 9.22 -0.92 -21.28
C ILE A 253 9.67 -1.97 -22.29
N ASN A 254 10.51 -2.90 -21.82
CA ASN A 254 10.93 -4.06 -22.59
C ASN A 254 10.28 -5.31 -21.95
N GLY A 255 8.99 -5.60 -22.20
CA GLY A 255 8.27 -6.65 -21.46
C GLY A 255 6.89 -7.01 -22.02
N THR A 256 6.18 -7.96 -21.39
CA THR A 256 4.80 -8.36 -21.74
C THR A 256 3.79 -8.15 -20.61
N ILE A 257 2.56 -7.73 -20.94
CA ILE A 257 1.44 -7.67 -19.98
C ILE A 257 0.28 -8.51 -20.52
N THR A 258 -0.18 -9.52 -19.77
CA THR A 258 -1.24 -10.45 -20.24
C THR A 258 -2.62 -9.83 -20.17
N ASN A 259 -3.04 -9.36 -18.99
CA ASN A 259 -4.34 -8.72 -18.78
C ASN A 259 -4.18 -7.36 -18.10
N TYR A 260 -4.79 -6.33 -18.69
CA TYR A 260 -4.65 -4.97 -18.22
C TYR A 260 -6.03 -4.31 -18.04
N TYR A 261 -6.31 -3.80 -16.84
CA TYR A 261 -7.60 -3.25 -16.44
C TYR A 261 -7.46 -1.81 -15.91
N GLY A 262 -8.17 -0.84 -16.49
CA GLY A 262 -8.29 0.49 -15.86
C GLY A 262 -9.26 1.50 -16.48
N PHE A 263 -9.60 2.54 -15.71
CA PHE A 263 -10.47 3.63 -16.19
C PHE A 263 -9.69 4.58 -17.12
N TYR A 264 -8.46 4.92 -16.72
CA TYR A 264 -7.45 5.58 -17.55
C TYR A 264 -6.19 4.71 -17.67
N SER A 265 -5.71 4.58 -18.90
CA SER A 265 -4.56 3.76 -19.27
C SER A 265 -3.64 4.50 -20.24
N GLY A 266 -2.71 5.30 -19.74
CA GLY A 266 -1.73 5.96 -20.60
C GLY A 266 -0.54 5.04 -20.85
N ILE A 267 -0.37 4.53 -22.08
CA ILE A 267 0.77 3.67 -22.42
C ILE A 267 1.77 4.40 -23.32
N HIS A 268 3.06 4.15 -23.07
CA HIS A 268 4.19 4.69 -23.83
C HIS A 268 4.48 3.80 -25.06
N SER A 269 4.88 4.39 -26.18
CA SER A 269 4.85 3.81 -27.54
C SER A 269 5.84 2.66 -27.84
N SER A 270 6.50 2.05 -26.85
CA SER A 270 7.61 1.10 -27.06
C SER A 270 7.33 -0.35 -26.66
N LEU A 271 6.08 -0.75 -26.40
CA LEU A 271 5.78 -2.11 -25.94
C LEU A 271 5.60 -3.14 -27.05
N SER A 272 6.17 -4.33 -26.85
CA SER A 272 6.22 -5.39 -27.85
C SER A 272 5.36 -6.63 -27.56
N GLY A 273 4.47 -6.62 -26.55
CA GLY A 273 3.65 -7.82 -26.28
C GLY A 273 2.53 -7.61 -25.27
N TYR A 274 1.30 -7.60 -25.76
CA TYR A 274 0.10 -7.56 -24.92
C TYR A 274 -0.96 -8.52 -25.40
N THR A 275 -1.64 -9.20 -24.47
CA THR A 275 -2.67 -10.19 -24.83
C THR A 275 -4.08 -9.62 -24.77
N ASN A 276 -4.51 -8.99 -23.65
CA ASN A 276 -5.88 -8.46 -23.50
C ASN A 276 -5.93 -7.13 -22.71
N TYR A 277 -6.70 -6.17 -23.23
CA TYR A 277 -6.96 -4.86 -22.61
C TYR A 277 -8.43 -4.62 -22.30
N TYR A 278 -8.71 -4.12 -21.10
CA TYR A 278 -10.05 -3.80 -20.59
C TYR A 278 -10.08 -2.40 -19.96
N GLY A 279 -10.91 -1.46 -20.46
CA GLY A 279 -10.97 -0.12 -19.88
C GLY A 279 -12.06 0.82 -20.39
N PHE A 280 -12.20 1.98 -19.74
CA PHE A 280 -13.18 3.01 -20.11
C PHE A 280 -12.64 3.95 -21.20
N TYR A 281 -11.41 4.46 -21.06
CA TYR A 281 -10.75 5.33 -22.04
C TYR A 281 -9.36 4.80 -22.43
N GLN A 282 -9.07 4.78 -23.74
CA GLN A 282 -7.84 4.22 -24.29
C GLN A 282 -7.19 5.18 -25.33
N PRO A 283 -5.96 5.71 -25.11
CA PRO A 283 -5.16 6.38 -26.13
C PRO A 283 -4.59 5.37 -27.15
N ASN A 284 -4.12 5.78 -28.33
CA ASN A 284 -3.57 4.88 -29.36
C ASN A 284 -2.43 3.95 -28.84
N ILE A 285 -2.60 2.61 -28.91
CA ILE A 285 -1.67 1.60 -28.33
C ILE A 285 -0.95 0.73 -29.40
N GLY A 286 -1.02 1.03 -30.70
CA GLY A 286 -0.43 0.14 -31.71
C GLY A 286 -1.03 -1.28 -31.70
N THR A 287 -0.29 -2.30 -32.17
CA THR A 287 -0.83 -3.62 -32.60
C THR A 287 -1.15 -4.63 -31.47
N ALA A 288 -1.96 -4.27 -30.46
CA ALA A 288 -2.47 -5.24 -29.48
C ALA A 288 -3.40 -6.31 -30.13
N SER A 289 -3.35 -7.56 -29.65
CA SER A 289 -4.07 -8.71 -30.24
C SER A 289 -5.59 -8.72 -29.97
N ASN A 290 -6.04 -8.36 -28.77
CA ASN A 290 -7.48 -8.29 -28.41
C ASN A 290 -7.77 -7.04 -27.57
N ARG A 291 -8.83 -6.28 -27.94
CA ARG A 291 -9.18 -5.00 -27.31
C ARG A 291 -10.65 -4.97 -26.89
N TYR A 292 -10.92 -4.55 -25.66
CA TYR A 292 -12.27 -4.41 -25.10
C TYR A 292 -12.38 -3.06 -24.35
N ALA A 293 -12.64 -1.97 -25.07
CA ALA A 293 -12.77 -0.62 -24.51
C ALA A 293 -14.10 0.06 -24.88
N PHE A 294 -14.60 0.94 -24.02
CA PHE A 294 -15.81 1.76 -24.29
C PHE A 294 -15.51 3.02 -25.12
N PHE A 295 -14.37 3.69 -24.87
CA PHE A 295 -13.88 4.83 -25.67
C PHE A 295 -12.42 4.57 -26.09
N TYR A 296 -12.17 4.62 -27.40
CA TYR A 296 -10.84 4.46 -27.99
C TYR A 296 -10.49 5.67 -28.85
N ASP A 297 -9.34 6.27 -28.57
CA ASP A 297 -8.70 7.30 -29.38
C ASP A 297 -7.85 6.56 -30.42
N GLY A 298 -8.38 6.48 -31.64
CA GLY A 298 -7.82 5.69 -32.75
C GLY A 298 -6.37 6.02 -33.08
N ASP A 299 -5.74 5.20 -33.91
CA ASP A 299 -4.42 5.51 -34.49
C ASP A 299 -4.45 6.53 -35.64
N ASP A 300 -5.52 7.32 -35.73
CA ASP A 300 -5.86 8.24 -36.81
C ASP A 300 -5.81 7.65 -38.23
N THR A 301 -5.52 6.35 -38.40
CA THR A 301 -5.15 5.79 -39.71
C THR A 301 -5.71 4.39 -40.01
N ASN A 302 -5.92 3.49 -39.05
CA ASN A 302 -6.29 2.08 -39.32
C ASN A 302 -7.28 1.41 -38.35
N THR A 303 -7.68 2.01 -37.24
CA THR A 303 -8.48 1.32 -36.21
C THR A 303 -9.89 1.90 -36.05
N LYS A 304 -10.90 1.05 -36.32
CA LYS A 304 -12.27 1.40 -36.71
C LYS A 304 -13.32 0.85 -35.72
N ASP A 305 -13.19 1.17 -34.43
CA ASP A 305 -14.04 0.58 -33.38
C ASP A 305 -15.27 1.46 -33.08
N VAL A 306 -15.29 2.23 -31.97
CA VAL A 306 -16.40 3.13 -31.60
C VAL A 306 -15.84 4.46 -31.11
N VAL A 307 -16.32 5.56 -31.68
CA VAL A 307 -15.94 6.94 -31.35
C VAL A 307 -17.17 7.70 -30.87
N VAL A 308 -17.03 8.46 -29.78
CA VAL A 308 -18.01 9.46 -29.37
C VAL A 308 -17.39 10.84 -29.46
N THR A 309 -17.95 11.70 -30.31
CA THR A 309 -17.40 13.03 -30.56
C THR A 309 -17.81 14.02 -29.46
N GLY A 310 -17.07 15.12 -29.31
CA GLY A 310 -17.45 16.24 -28.44
C GLY A 310 -18.80 16.90 -28.81
N THR A 311 -19.33 16.61 -30.00
CA THR A 311 -20.68 17.02 -30.45
C THR A 311 -21.76 15.99 -30.11
N GLY A 312 -21.44 14.92 -29.39
CA GLY A 312 -22.38 13.89 -28.94
C GLY A 312 -22.76 12.86 -30.01
N ARG A 313 -21.99 12.75 -31.10
CA ARG A 313 -22.21 11.74 -32.16
C ARG A 313 -21.46 10.46 -31.85
N ILE A 314 -22.03 9.32 -32.24
CA ILE A 314 -21.43 7.99 -32.09
C ILE A 314 -21.09 7.45 -33.47
N GLY A 315 -19.80 7.22 -33.76
CA GLY A 315 -19.32 6.58 -34.98
C GLY A 315 -18.80 5.18 -34.69
N VAL A 316 -19.30 4.17 -35.39
CA VAL A 316 -18.76 2.81 -35.41
C VAL A 316 -18.00 2.65 -36.72
N GLY A 317 -16.69 2.44 -36.65
CA GLY A 317 -15.83 2.38 -37.83
C GLY A 317 -15.48 3.70 -38.51
N THR A 318 -15.82 4.84 -37.90
CA THR A 318 -15.51 6.19 -38.41
C THR A 318 -15.18 7.15 -37.27
N ASN A 319 -14.22 8.07 -37.48
CA ASN A 319 -13.81 9.08 -36.50
C ASN A 319 -14.51 10.44 -36.71
N ALA A 320 -15.15 10.65 -37.87
CA ALA A 320 -15.87 11.87 -38.21
C ALA A 320 -17.33 11.54 -38.59
N PRO A 321 -18.14 11.02 -37.64
CA PRO A 321 -19.53 10.70 -37.94
C PRO A 321 -20.31 11.95 -38.38
N HIS A 322 -21.02 11.83 -39.50
CA HIS A 322 -21.91 12.85 -40.04
C HIS A 322 -23.34 12.74 -39.50
N SER A 323 -23.66 11.62 -38.85
CA SER A 323 -24.95 11.36 -38.17
C SER A 323 -24.75 11.22 -36.65
N ASN A 324 -25.83 11.37 -35.87
CA ASN A 324 -25.78 11.17 -34.42
C ASN A 324 -25.37 9.73 -34.03
N ILE A 325 -25.75 8.75 -34.85
CA ILE A 325 -25.20 7.39 -34.82
C ILE A 325 -24.87 7.02 -36.27
N GLN A 326 -23.63 6.63 -36.54
CA GLN A 326 -23.16 6.19 -37.85
C GLN A 326 -22.39 4.88 -37.69
N ALA A 327 -22.63 3.91 -38.57
CA ALA A 327 -21.81 2.70 -38.67
C ALA A 327 -21.27 2.56 -40.10
N GLU A 328 -19.95 2.50 -40.26
CA GLU A 328 -19.29 2.12 -41.52
C GLU A 328 -19.17 0.58 -41.60
N GLY A 329 -20.26 -0.08 -42.00
CA GLY A 329 -20.38 -1.54 -42.04
C GLY A 329 -21.83 -1.99 -42.16
N SER A 330 -22.12 -3.25 -41.82
CA SER A 330 -23.51 -3.75 -41.75
C SER A 330 -24.16 -3.45 -40.40
N LEU A 331 -25.43 -3.06 -40.42
CA LEU A 331 -26.27 -2.94 -39.23
C LEU A 331 -27.24 -4.12 -39.18
N SER A 332 -27.15 -4.93 -38.13
CA SER A 332 -28.13 -6.00 -37.88
C SER A 332 -29.27 -5.46 -37.02
N MET A 333 -30.50 -5.58 -37.52
CA MET A 333 -31.71 -5.29 -36.77
C MET A 333 -32.51 -6.56 -36.51
N LYS A 334 -33.28 -6.57 -35.42
CA LYS A 334 -34.01 -7.76 -35.01
C LYS A 334 -35.01 -8.22 -36.09
N TYR A 335 -34.93 -9.50 -36.43
CA TYR A 335 -35.89 -10.19 -37.28
C TYR A 335 -36.65 -11.21 -36.45
N ASP A 336 -37.97 -11.10 -36.45
CA ASP A 336 -38.88 -12.05 -35.84
C ASP A 336 -39.83 -12.65 -36.88
N ALA A 337 -40.36 -13.80 -36.54
CA ALA A 337 -41.48 -14.41 -37.24
C ALA A 337 -42.58 -14.70 -36.21
N THR A 338 -43.85 -14.53 -36.60
CA THR A 338 -44.95 -14.97 -35.74
C THR A 338 -44.93 -16.49 -35.56
N GLY A 339 -44.37 -17.23 -36.52
CA GLY A 339 -44.17 -18.67 -36.43
C GLY A 339 -45.45 -19.43 -36.10
N THR A 340 -45.44 -20.20 -35.02
CA THR A 340 -46.58 -20.97 -34.52
C THR A 340 -47.47 -20.21 -33.55
N ALA A 341 -47.21 -18.92 -33.29
CA ALA A 341 -48.03 -18.10 -32.40
C ALA A 341 -49.47 -18.00 -32.92
N THR A 342 -50.44 -18.04 -32.00
CA THR A 342 -51.88 -17.94 -32.31
C THR A 342 -52.50 -16.73 -31.61
N GLY A 343 -53.68 -16.32 -32.06
CA GLY A 343 -54.36 -15.13 -31.51
C GLY A 343 -53.73 -13.81 -31.96
N VAL A 344 -53.88 -12.77 -31.14
CA VAL A 344 -53.35 -11.42 -31.43
C VAL A 344 -51.84 -11.41 -31.15
N TYR A 345 -51.04 -11.08 -32.16
CA TYR A 345 -49.60 -10.89 -31.98
C TYR A 345 -49.29 -9.42 -31.69
N ASN A 346 -48.84 -9.14 -30.47
CA ASN A 346 -48.47 -7.79 -30.06
C ASN A 346 -47.04 -7.46 -30.48
N ILE A 347 -46.89 -6.40 -31.26
CA ILE A 347 -45.59 -5.82 -31.60
C ILE A 347 -45.12 -4.98 -30.41
N THR A 348 -43.86 -5.19 -30.01
CA THR A 348 -43.26 -4.58 -28.81
C THR A 348 -42.01 -3.78 -29.17
N ASP A 349 -41.41 -3.09 -28.19
CA ASP A 349 -40.12 -2.42 -28.33
C ASP A 349 -38.96 -3.36 -28.68
N ASN A 350 -39.14 -4.66 -28.48
CA ASN A 350 -38.18 -5.70 -28.81
C ASN A 350 -38.34 -6.24 -30.24
N ASN A 351 -39.18 -5.67 -31.09
CA ASN A 351 -39.31 -6.08 -32.50
C ASN A 351 -38.73 -5.01 -33.43
N TYR A 352 -38.36 -5.39 -34.66
CA TYR A 352 -38.05 -4.43 -35.73
C TYR A 352 -38.65 -4.91 -37.05
N THR A 353 -38.17 -6.04 -37.58
CA THR A 353 -38.80 -6.72 -38.73
C THR A 353 -39.62 -7.90 -38.24
N VAL A 354 -40.89 -7.99 -38.62
CA VAL A 354 -41.79 -9.10 -38.25
C VAL A 354 -42.40 -9.73 -39.49
N ARG A 355 -42.09 -11.01 -39.72
CA ARG A 355 -42.72 -11.83 -40.74
C ARG A 355 -43.95 -12.56 -40.19
N ILE A 356 -45.08 -12.33 -40.83
CA ILE A 356 -46.40 -12.72 -40.35
C ILE A 356 -46.87 -14.00 -41.05
N PHE A 357 -47.30 -14.99 -40.28
CA PHE A 357 -47.79 -16.30 -40.72
C PHE A 357 -49.28 -16.50 -40.41
N ASN A 358 -49.86 -17.60 -40.88
CA ASN A 358 -51.32 -17.80 -40.86
C ASN A 358 -51.92 -18.07 -39.48
N GLN A 359 -51.10 -18.45 -38.50
CA GLN A 359 -51.56 -18.93 -37.19
C GLN A 359 -52.10 -17.80 -36.31
N VAL A 360 -51.62 -16.57 -36.50
CA VAL A 360 -52.11 -15.39 -35.79
C VAL A 360 -53.44 -14.92 -36.37
N SER A 361 -54.32 -14.40 -35.51
CA SER A 361 -55.60 -13.81 -35.93
C SER A 361 -55.43 -12.36 -36.40
N SER A 362 -54.58 -11.59 -35.73
CA SER A 362 -54.31 -10.20 -36.05
C SER A 362 -52.93 -9.76 -35.50
N ILE A 363 -52.46 -8.62 -35.98
CA ILE A 363 -51.28 -7.93 -35.47
C ILE A 363 -51.72 -6.69 -34.72
N ASN A 364 -51.14 -6.44 -33.55
CA ASN A 364 -51.42 -5.25 -32.77
C ASN A 364 -50.14 -4.42 -32.59
N LEU A 365 -50.17 -3.18 -33.07
CA LEU A 365 -49.09 -2.21 -32.89
C LEU A 365 -49.24 -1.45 -31.57
N PRO A 366 -48.12 -0.99 -30.97
CA PRO A 366 -48.18 -0.15 -29.79
C PRO A 366 -48.73 1.24 -30.11
N ASN A 367 -49.15 1.95 -29.07
CA ASN A 367 -49.64 3.32 -29.20
C ASN A 367 -48.50 4.23 -29.71
N PRO A 368 -48.66 4.91 -30.87
CA PRO A 368 -47.60 5.73 -31.46
C PRO A 368 -47.16 6.88 -30.53
N ASN A 369 -48.05 7.40 -29.67
CA ASN A 369 -47.75 8.49 -28.73
C ASN A 369 -46.66 8.11 -27.72
N THR A 370 -46.43 6.83 -27.47
CA THR A 370 -45.39 6.36 -26.54
C THR A 370 -44.07 6.01 -27.23
N CYS A 371 -44.01 6.08 -28.56
CA CYS A 371 -42.86 5.61 -29.34
C CYS A 371 -42.59 6.42 -30.62
N LYS A 372 -42.75 7.75 -30.57
CA LYS A 372 -42.43 8.65 -31.70
C LYS A 372 -41.04 8.35 -32.29
N GLY A 373 -40.97 8.22 -33.61
CA GLY A 373 -39.77 7.93 -34.37
C GLY A 373 -39.43 6.44 -34.50
N ARG A 374 -40.09 5.54 -33.76
CA ARG A 374 -39.86 4.09 -33.87
C ARG A 374 -40.27 3.56 -35.24
N ILE A 375 -39.47 2.66 -35.79
CA ILE A 375 -39.68 2.03 -37.09
C ILE A 375 -39.98 0.54 -36.89
N TYR A 376 -40.95 0.03 -37.65
CA TYR A 376 -41.18 -1.41 -37.82
C TYR A 376 -41.28 -1.76 -39.30
N ILE A 377 -40.88 -2.99 -39.65
CA ILE A 377 -41.10 -3.59 -40.97
C ILE A 377 -42.02 -4.79 -40.80
N LEU A 378 -43.21 -4.72 -41.37
CA LEU A 378 -44.18 -5.80 -41.38
C LEU A 378 -44.15 -6.52 -42.73
N ILE A 379 -44.08 -7.84 -42.72
CA ILE A 379 -44.01 -8.65 -43.94
C ILE A 379 -45.11 -9.71 -43.90
N GLY A 380 -46.08 -9.61 -44.81
CA GLY A 380 -47.06 -10.67 -45.04
C GLY A 380 -46.40 -11.84 -45.76
N SER A 381 -46.22 -12.97 -45.06
CA SER A 381 -45.58 -14.14 -45.66
C SER A 381 -46.38 -14.66 -46.86
N ASN A 382 -45.71 -15.32 -47.81
CA ASN A 382 -46.38 -15.89 -48.97
C ASN A 382 -47.47 -16.88 -48.55
N GLY A 383 -48.66 -16.73 -49.12
CA GLY A 383 -49.81 -17.62 -48.87
C GLY A 383 -50.57 -17.34 -47.57
N ILE A 384 -50.29 -16.23 -46.87
CA ILE A 384 -51.15 -15.85 -45.74
C ILE A 384 -52.49 -15.30 -46.21
N ALA A 385 -53.55 -15.64 -45.47
CA ALA A 385 -54.82 -14.92 -45.53
C ALA A 385 -54.63 -13.51 -44.95
N ALA A 386 -55.45 -12.55 -45.38
CA ALA A 386 -55.42 -11.18 -44.87
C ALA A 386 -55.53 -11.18 -43.34
N LYS A 387 -54.58 -10.51 -42.68
CA LYS A 387 -54.54 -10.34 -41.22
C LYS A 387 -54.88 -8.91 -40.89
N THR A 388 -55.80 -8.71 -39.95
CA THR A 388 -56.11 -7.37 -39.45
C THR A 388 -54.92 -6.80 -38.70
N ILE A 389 -54.62 -5.53 -38.92
CA ILE A 389 -53.67 -4.76 -38.11
C ILE A 389 -54.47 -3.77 -37.28
N THR A 390 -54.27 -3.83 -35.97
CA THR A 390 -54.83 -2.89 -34.99
C THR A 390 -53.72 -2.04 -34.40
N VAL A 391 -54.06 -0.85 -33.91
CA VAL A 391 -53.14 -0.01 -33.16
C VAL A 391 -53.73 0.29 -31.79
N SER A 392 -52.94 0.05 -30.76
CA SER A 392 -53.32 0.34 -29.38
C SER A 392 -53.56 1.84 -29.21
N GLY A 393 -54.63 2.23 -28.52
CA GLY A 393 -55.00 3.64 -28.35
C GLY A 393 -55.83 4.25 -29.48
N GLY A 394 -56.25 3.45 -30.48
CA GLY A 394 -57.20 3.88 -31.51
C GLY A 394 -56.60 4.72 -32.65
N ALA A 395 -55.27 4.84 -32.69
CA ALA A 395 -54.55 5.44 -33.82
C ALA A 395 -54.64 4.56 -35.08
N VAL A 396 -54.15 5.08 -36.20
CA VAL A 396 -54.18 4.38 -37.49
C VAL A 396 -52.78 4.18 -38.08
N ILE A 397 -52.69 3.37 -39.13
CA ILE A 397 -51.56 3.37 -40.04
C ILE A 397 -52.00 4.11 -41.30
N TYR A 398 -51.35 5.21 -41.64
CA TYR A 398 -51.68 6.05 -42.77
C TYR A 398 -50.61 5.95 -43.86
N ASP A 399 -51.03 5.80 -45.11
CA ASP A 399 -50.17 5.88 -46.28
C ASP A 399 -50.50 7.14 -47.08
N ASP A 400 -49.59 8.11 -47.04
CA ASP A 400 -49.73 9.39 -47.74
C ASP A 400 -49.70 9.23 -49.27
N VAL A 401 -49.05 8.18 -49.80
CA VAL A 401 -48.91 7.98 -51.24
C VAL A 401 -50.22 7.51 -51.84
N SER A 402 -50.88 6.54 -51.17
CA SER A 402 -52.19 6.04 -51.60
C SER A 402 -53.36 6.84 -51.02
N ASN A 403 -53.11 7.70 -50.02
CA ASN A 403 -54.12 8.46 -49.27
C ASN A 403 -55.17 7.54 -48.62
N VAL A 404 -54.72 6.44 -48.01
CA VAL A 404 -55.57 5.39 -47.42
C VAL A 404 -55.06 4.97 -46.03
N THR A 405 -55.98 4.56 -45.17
CA THR A 405 -55.65 3.90 -43.90
C THR A 405 -55.42 2.40 -44.10
N ILE A 406 -54.25 1.91 -43.68
CA ILE A 406 -53.89 0.49 -43.71
C ILE A 406 -54.40 -0.19 -42.44
N ASN A 407 -55.30 -1.15 -42.60
CA ASN A 407 -55.88 -1.94 -41.52
C ASN A 407 -55.71 -3.45 -41.71
N THR A 408 -55.03 -3.88 -42.78
CA THR A 408 -54.75 -5.29 -43.04
C THR A 408 -53.37 -5.48 -43.67
N ILE A 409 -52.84 -6.69 -43.55
CA ILE A 409 -51.67 -7.16 -44.30
C ILE A 409 -51.94 -8.55 -44.86
N SER A 410 -51.66 -8.72 -46.15
CA SER A 410 -51.94 -9.91 -46.95
C SER A 410 -50.65 -10.49 -47.54
N SER A 411 -50.76 -11.65 -48.18
CA SER A 411 -49.63 -12.32 -48.85
C SER A 411 -48.87 -11.37 -49.78
N GLY A 412 -47.56 -11.24 -49.56
CA GLY A 412 -46.66 -10.45 -50.40
C GLY A 412 -46.62 -8.95 -50.08
N GLN A 413 -47.50 -8.45 -49.20
CA GLN A 413 -47.47 -7.05 -48.77
C GLN A 413 -46.35 -6.80 -47.76
N ARG A 414 -45.73 -5.62 -47.85
CA ARG A 414 -44.71 -5.15 -46.92
C ARG A 414 -45.03 -3.72 -46.54
N TYR A 415 -44.82 -3.40 -45.27
CA TYR A 415 -44.99 -2.04 -44.76
C TYR A 415 -43.81 -1.72 -43.84
N GLN A 416 -42.99 -0.76 -44.26
CA GLN A 416 -42.10 -0.06 -43.35
C GLN A 416 -42.86 1.15 -42.82
N ILE A 417 -43.12 1.15 -41.51
CA ILE A 417 -43.91 2.16 -40.83
C ILE A 417 -43.07 2.88 -39.78
N GLN A 418 -43.33 4.17 -39.58
CA GLN A 418 -42.70 4.98 -38.56
C GLN A 418 -43.75 5.76 -37.76
N SER A 419 -43.62 5.75 -36.43
CA SER A 419 -44.50 6.55 -35.57
C SER A 419 -44.16 8.04 -35.69
N ASP A 420 -45.15 8.90 -35.91
CA ASP A 420 -44.98 10.36 -35.84
C ASP A 420 -45.31 10.95 -34.44
N GLY A 421 -45.75 10.09 -33.52
CA GLY A 421 -46.20 10.43 -32.18
C GLY A 421 -47.70 10.67 -32.04
N LYS A 422 -48.49 10.46 -33.10
CA LYS A 422 -49.95 10.48 -33.13
C LYS A 422 -50.51 9.25 -33.85
N ASP A 423 -49.94 8.92 -35.00
CA ASP A 423 -50.30 7.81 -35.89
C ASP A 423 -49.03 7.08 -36.36
N TRP A 424 -49.20 5.96 -37.07
CA TRP A 424 -48.11 5.29 -37.79
C TRP A 424 -48.17 5.70 -39.26
N ILE A 425 -47.05 6.13 -39.84
CA ILE A 425 -46.99 6.54 -41.25
C ILE A 425 -46.20 5.50 -42.05
N VAL A 426 -46.70 5.13 -43.23
CA VAL A 426 -45.97 4.27 -44.17
C VAL A 426 -44.85 5.10 -44.80
N ILE A 427 -43.60 4.68 -44.58
CA ILE A 427 -42.39 5.33 -45.11
C ILE A 427 -41.70 4.50 -46.21
N GLY A 428 -42.20 3.29 -46.46
CA GLY A 428 -41.79 2.41 -47.54
C GLY A 428 -42.72 1.21 -47.64
N ASN A 429 -43.03 0.76 -48.85
CA ASN A 429 -43.92 -0.37 -49.12
C ASN A 429 -43.37 -1.29 -50.21
#